data_AF-A0A376TQK4-F1
#
_entry.id   AF-A0A376TQK4-F1
#
_cell.length_a   1.000
_cell.length_b   1.000
_cell.length_c   1.000
_cell.angle_alpha   90.00
_cell.angle_beta   90.00
_cell.angle_gamma   90.00
#
_symmetry.space_group_name_H-M   'P 1'
#
loop_
_entity.id
_entity.type
_entity.pdbx_description
1 polymer ?
#
loop_
_entity_poly.entity_id
_entity_poly.type
_entity_poly.pdbx_seq_one_letter_code
_entity_poly.pdbx_strand_id
1 'polypeptide(L)' 'MISPGATNPELTQRGYQHIMRTAGLDSSQGPTAAKYILETVKPQRIAIIHDKQQYGEGLARSVQDG' A
#
# COMPACT_ATOMS: atom_id res chain seq x y z
N MET A 1 -19.48 11.68 -0.20
CA MET A 1 -18.37 11.69 -1.19
C MET A 1 -17.98 10.25 -1.48
N ILE A 2 -17.81 9.88 -2.75
CA ILE A 2 -17.26 8.58 -3.14
C ILE A 2 -15.93 8.83 -3.84
N SER A 3 -14.84 8.26 -3.35
CA SER A 3 -13.51 8.40 -3.97
C SER A 3 -13.09 7.10 -4.67
N PRO A 4 -12.87 7.13 -6.00
CA PRO A 4 -12.43 5.95 -6.74
C PRO A 4 -10.91 5.74 -6.71
N GLY A 5 -10.13 6.71 -6.22
CA GLY A 5 -8.67 6.68 -6.30
C GLY A 5 -7.94 6.87 -4.96
N ALA A 6 -8.64 7.14 -3.87
CA ALA A 6 -8.00 7.30 -2.57
C ALA A 6 -7.66 5.93 -1.95
N THR A 7 -6.38 5.60 -1.88
CA THR A 7 -5.89 4.31 -1.38
C THR A 7 -5.38 4.36 0.07
N ASN A 8 -5.07 5.55 0.59
CA ASN A 8 -4.63 5.72 1.99
C ASN A 8 -5.74 5.27 2.96
N PRO A 9 -5.49 4.27 3.83
CA PRO A 9 -6.51 3.68 4.71
C PRO A 9 -7.12 4.67 5.70
N GLU A 10 -6.38 5.71 6.08
CA GLU A 10 -6.81 6.67 7.10
C GLU A 10 -8.11 7.41 6.72
N LEU A 11 -8.33 7.66 5.42
CA LEU A 11 -9.52 8.38 4.92
C LEU A 11 -10.86 7.80 5.42
N THR A 12 -10.97 6.47 5.49
CA THR A 12 -12.20 5.80 5.95
C THR A 12 -12.13 5.35 7.42
N GLN A 13 -10.98 5.53 8.08
CA GLN A 13 -10.80 5.20 9.50
C GLN A 13 -11.07 6.40 10.43
N ARG A 14 -11.10 7.62 9.89
CA ARG A 14 -11.37 8.87 10.64
C ARG A 14 -12.82 9.05 11.12
N GLY A 15 -13.69 8.04 10.99
CA GLY A 15 -15.06 8.07 11.51
C GLY A 15 -16.07 8.89 10.70
N TYR A 16 -15.71 9.36 9.50
CA TYR A 16 -16.63 10.07 8.62
C TYR A 16 -17.79 9.17 8.17
N GLN A 17 -19.02 9.64 8.35
CA GLN A 17 -20.23 8.84 8.09
C GLN A 17 -20.60 8.73 6.60
N HIS A 18 -20.10 9.63 5.77
CA HIS A 18 -20.52 9.77 4.36
C HIS A 18 -19.35 9.77 3.37
N ILE A 19 -18.21 9.21 3.77
CA ILE A 19 -17.05 9.00 2.90
C ILE A 19 -16.93 7.51 2.60
N MET A 20 -17.09 7.18 1.32
CA MET A 20 -16.91 5.82 0.79
C MET A 20 -15.74 5.83 -0.19
N ARG A 21 -15.09 4.68 -0.37
CA ARG A 21 -14.09 4.45 -1.42
C ARG A 21 -14.40 3.19 -2.20
N THR A 22 -13.93 3.13 -3.45
CA THR A 22 -13.94 1.89 -4.24
C THR A 22 -12.52 1.35 -4.51
N ALA A 23 -11.49 2.15 -4.24
CA ALA A 23 -10.09 1.74 -4.38
C ALA A 23 -9.66 0.76 -3.26
N GLY A 24 -8.73 -0.13 -3.60
CA GLY A 24 -8.04 -0.96 -2.61
C GLY A 24 -7.16 -0.15 -1.65
N LEU A 25 -6.85 -0.73 -0.48
CA LEU A 25 -6.07 -0.06 0.56
C LEU A 25 -4.57 -0.30 0.39
N ASP A 26 -3.76 0.73 0.65
CA ASP A 26 -2.29 0.62 0.70
C ASP A 26 -1.84 -0.47 1.68
N SER A 27 -2.52 -0.56 2.83
CA SER A 27 -2.27 -1.56 3.88
C SER A 27 -2.50 -3.00 3.43
N SER A 28 -3.23 -3.22 2.33
CA SER A 28 -3.41 -4.54 1.73
C SER A 28 -2.44 -4.77 0.56
N GLN A 29 -2.10 -3.72 -0.17
CA GLN A 29 -1.19 -3.79 -1.33
C GLN A 29 0.24 -4.13 -0.92
N GLY A 30 0.79 -3.46 0.11
CA GLY A 30 2.16 -3.67 0.57
C GLY A 30 2.47 -5.13 0.96
N PRO A 31 1.74 -5.74 1.90
CA PRO A 31 1.97 -7.13 2.30
C PRO A 31 1.76 -8.13 1.16
N THR A 32 0.81 -7.86 0.26
CA THR A 32 0.58 -8.69 -0.93
C THR A 32 1.79 -8.67 -1.85
N ALA A 33 2.36 -7.48 -2.10
CA ALA A 33 3.57 -7.33 -2.90
C ALA A 33 4.78 -8.02 -2.25
N ALA A 34 4.99 -7.82 -0.95
CA ALA A 34 6.07 -8.47 -0.19
C ALA A 34 5.98 -10.01 -0.31
N LYS A 35 4.80 -10.57 -0.04
CA LYS A 35 4.54 -12.01 -0.15
C LYS A 35 4.85 -12.54 -1.55
N TYR A 36 4.41 -11.85 -2.60
CA TYR A 36 4.67 -12.27 -3.97
C TYR A 36 6.18 -12.25 -4.30
N ILE A 37 6.88 -11.20 -3.89
CA ILE A 37 8.33 -11.08 -4.11
C ILE A 37 9.08 -12.22 -3.42
N LEU A 38 8.76 -12.50 -2.15
CA LEU A 38 9.45 -13.52 -1.36
C LEU A 38 9.10 -14.96 -1.78
N GLU A 39 7.82 -15.24 -2.02
CA GLU A 39 7.36 -16.61 -2.25
C GLU A 39 7.39 -17.01 -3.73
N THR A 40 7.19 -16.06 -4.65
CA THR A 40 7.10 -16.34 -6.08
C THR A 40 8.38 -15.95 -6.82
N VAL A 41 8.82 -14.70 -6.69
CA VAL A 41 9.98 -14.20 -7.44
C VAL A 41 11.30 -14.75 -6.89
N LYS A 42 11.41 -14.88 -5.56
CA LYS A 42 12.59 -15.43 -4.85
C LYS A 42 13.93 -14.80 -5.28
N PRO A 43 14.04 -13.46 -5.31
CA PRO A 43 15.26 -12.81 -5.75
C PRO A 43 16.41 -13.04 -4.76
N GLN A 44 17.65 -13.13 -5.25
CA GLN A 44 18.84 -13.20 -4.39
C GLN A 44 19.23 -11.85 -3.81
N ARG A 45 18.88 -10.74 -4.48
CA ARG A 45 19.14 -9.36 -4.05
C ARG A 45 18.00 -8.47 -4.51
N ILE A 46 17.62 -7.51 -3.65
CA ILE A 46 16.56 -6.54 -3.91
C ILE A 46 17.12 -5.14 -3.67
N ALA A 47 16.76 -4.19 -4.54
CA ALA A 47 16.89 -2.77 -4.27
C ALA A 47 15.48 -2.17 -4.15
N ILE A 48 15.26 -1.34 -3.12
CA ILE A 48 13.97 -0.69 -2.85
C ILE A 48 14.17 0.81 -3.05
N ILE A 49 13.32 1.42 -3.89
CA ILE A 49 13.37 2.84 -4.23
C ILE A 49 11.94 3.39 -4.15
N HIS A 50 11.80 4.60 -3.63
CA HIS A 50 10.53 5.32 -3.63
C HIS A 50 10.73 6.80 -3.97
N ASP A 51 9.63 7.46 -4.35
CA ASP A 51 9.59 8.86 -4.82
C ASP A 51 9.43 9.88 -3.68
N LYS A 52 9.60 9.45 -2.43
CA LYS A 52 9.38 10.24 -1.18
C LYS A 52 7.95 10.75 -0.98
N GLN A 53 6.97 10.32 -1.77
CA GLN A 53 5.58 10.59 -1.48
C GLN A 53 5.03 9.55 -0.49
N GLN A 54 4.02 9.92 0.29
CA GLN A 54 3.48 9.06 1.34
C GLN A 54 3.04 7.68 0.82
N TYR A 55 2.40 7.64 -0.36
CA TYR A 55 2.01 6.40 -1.00
C TYR A 55 3.22 5.54 -1.38
N GLY A 56 4.14 6.08 -2.18
CA GLY A 56 5.31 5.34 -2.66
C GLY A 56 6.23 4.89 -1.53
N GLU A 57 6.46 5.76 -0.54
CA GLU A 57 7.24 5.44 0.65
C GLU A 57 6.56 4.36 1.51
N GLY A 58 5.25 4.46 1.72
CA GLY A 58 4.50 3.48 2.51
C GLY A 58 4.54 2.08 1.91
N LEU A 59 4.34 1.98 0.59
CA LEU A 59 4.46 0.70 -0.12
C LEU A 59 5.89 0.14 -0.06
N ALA A 60 6.89 0.98 -0.33
CA ALA A 60 8.29 0.58 -0.30
C ALA A 60 8.71 0.06 1.08
N ARG A 61 8.31 0.74 2.16
CA ARG A 61 8.56 0.27 3.53
C ARG A 61 7.85 -1.03 3.84
N SER A 62 6.58 -1.18 3.45
CA SER A 62 5.86 -2.44 3.66
C SER A 62 6.51 -3.63 2.95
N VAL A 63 7.15 -3.42 1.80
CA VAL A 63 7.93 -4.45 1.10
C VAL A 63 9.29 -4.68 1.75
N GLN A 64 9.89 -3.64 2.34
CA GLN A 64 11.15 -3.75 3.07
C GLN A 64 11.01 -4.52 4.39
N ASP A 65 9.89 -4.33 5.08
CA ASP A 65 9.63 -4.89 6.42
C ASP A 65 9.05 -6.32 6.38
N GLY A 66 8.46 -6.73 5.26
CA GLY A 66 7.89 -8.06 5.05
C GLY A 66 8.90 -9.09 4.60
#